data_AF-A0A1A8IF97-F1
#
_entry.id   AF-A0A1A8IF97-F1
#
_cell.length_a   1.000
_cell.length_b   1.000
_cell.length_c   1.000
_cell.angle_alpha   90.00
_cell.angle_beta   90.00
_cell.angle_gamma   90.00
#
_symmetry.space_group_name_H-M   'P 1'
#
loop_
_entity.id
_entity.type
_entity.pdbx_description
1 polymer ?
#
loop_
_entity_poly.entity_id
_entity_poly.type
_entity_poly.pdbx_seq_one_letter_code
_entity_poly.pdbx_strand_id
1 'polypeptide(L)'
;QCLLKLCPVNMNVRKVVKTVLSVEQSEGVGARVRRSIGRRELKNLDPFLMLDEFKVSKPAGFPDHPHRGFETVRRNVTAHLT
;
A
#
# COMPACT_ATOMS: atom_id res chain seq x y z
N GLN A 1 26.60 20.15 -29.79
CA GLN A 1 25.16 20.08 -30.08
C GLN A 1 24.71 18.63 -29.92
N CYS A 2 24.39 18.21 -28.69
CA CYS A 2 23.76 16.92 -28.45
C CYS A 2 22.25 17.16 -28.40
N LEU A 3 21.56 16.75 -29.45
CA LEU A 3 20.13 16.93 -29.62
C LEU A 3 19.40 15.91 -28.71
N LEU A 4 19.12 16.28 -27.47
CA LEU A 4 18.15 15.56 -26.64
C LEU A 4 16.78 15.71 -27.31
N LYS A 5 16.41 14.74 -28.14
CA LYS A 5 15.02 14.55 -28.59
C LYS A 5 14.18 14.31 -27.34
N LEU A 6 13.54 15.36 -26.85
CA LEU A 6 12.44 15.24 -25.90
C LEU A 6 11.32 14.49 -26.62
N CYS A 7 11.15 13.21 -26.29
CA CYS A 7 9.97 12.45 -26.71
C CYS A 7 8.72 13.19 -26.19
N PRO A 8 7.70 13.41 -27.03
CA PRO A 8 6.45 14.03 -26.58
C PRO A 8 5.77 13.09 -25.59
N VAL A 9 5.81 13.44 -24.30
CA VAL A 9 5.01 12.79 -23.27
C VAL A 9 3.57 13.24 -23.48
N ASN A 10 2.70 12.34 -23.91
CA ASN A 10 1.27 12.62 -23.99
C ASN A 10 0.76 12.89 -22.57
N MET A 11 0.42 14.15 -22.28
CA MET A 11 -0.04 14.64 -20.98
C MET A 11 -1.52 14.27 -20.73
N ASN A 12 -1.85 12.99 -20.82
CA ASN A 12 -3.15 12.50 -20.39
C ASN A 12 -3.13 12.30 -18.86
N VAL A 13 -3.65 13.29 -18.13
CA VAL A 13 -3.71 13.26 -16.67
C VAL A 13 -4.72 12.21 -16.23
N ARG A 14 -4.24 11.20 -15.49
CA ARG A 14 -5.12 10.16 -14.92
C ARG A 14 -6.09 10.80 -13.92
N LYS A 15 -7.38 10.51 -14.07
CA LYS A 15 -8.42 10.92 -13.13
C LYS A 15 -8.59 9.87 -12.03
N VAL A 16 -8.90 10.31 -10.81
CA VAL A 16 -9.30 9.41 -9.73
C VAL A 16 -10.67 8.83 -10.06
N VAL A 17 -10.74 7.52 -10.27
CA VAL A 17 -12.00 6.81 -10.56
C VAL A 17 -12.70 6.36 -9.28
N LYS A 18 -11.93 6.10 -8.21
CA LYS A 18 -12.46 5.63 -6.94
C LYS A 18 -11.55 6.02 -5.78
N THR A 19 -12.18 6.46 -4.69
CA THR A 19 -11.52 6.68 -3.40
C THR A 19 -12.09 5.70 -2.40
N VAL A 20 -11.23 5.05 -1.61
CA VAL A 20 -11.64 4.15 -0.53
C VAL A 20 -10.97 4.59 0.76
N LEU A 21 -11.77 4.69 1.83
CA LEU A 21 -11.23 4.96 3.17
C LEU A 21 -10.66 3.67 3.75
N SER A 22 -9.42 3.72 4.26
CA SER A 22 -8.83 2.61 4.98
C SER A 22 -9.54 2.40 6.32
N VAL A 23 -9.82 1.14 6.66
CA VAL A 23 -10.50 0.78 7.92
C VAL A 23 -9.55 -0.03 8.79
N GLU A 24 -9.62 0.26 10.08
CA GLU A 24 -8.78 -0.36 11.08
C GLU A 24 -9.27 -1.78 11.40
N GLN A 25 -8.36 -2.75 11.44
CA GLN A 25 -8.62 -4.14 11.80
C GLN A 25 -7.46 -4.73 12.62
N SER A 26 -7.76 -5.77 13.39
CA SER A 26 -6.74 -6.50 14.15
C SER A 26 -6.01 -7.51 13.26
N GLU A 27 -4.69 -7.61 13.43
CA GLU A 27 -3.82 -8.54 12.72
C GLU A 27 -2.70 -9.04 13.64
N GLY A 28 -2.10 -10.18 13.30
CA GLY A 28 -1.00 -10.76 14.06
C GLY A 28 -1.31 -10.89 15.55
N VAL A 29 -0.39 -10.43 16.39
CA VAL A 29 -0.55 -10.42 17.85
C VAL A 29 -0.53 -8.98 18.33
N GLY A 30 -1.68 -8.48 18.79
CA GLY A 30 -1.84 -7.14 19.36
C GLY A 30 -1.65 -5.98 18.37
N ALA A 31 -1.47 -6.25 17.07
CA ALA A 31 -1.27 -5.22 16.06
C ALA A 31 -2.62 -4.77 15.47
N ARG A 32 -2.70 -3.48 15.14
CA ARG A 32 -3.80 -2.89 14.36
C ARG A 32 -3.23 -2.36 13.06
N VAL A 33 -3.94 -2.62 11.96
CA VAL A 33 -3.60 -2.12 10.63
C VAL A 33 -4.80 -1.38 10.05
N ARG A 34 -4.57 -0.38 9.20
CA ARG A 34 -5.59 0.25 8.37
C ARG A 34 -5.48 -0.30 6.95
N ARG A 35 -6.42 -1.16 6.56
CA ARG A 35 -6.42 -1.82 5.24
C ARG A 35 -7.18 -1.01 4.20
N SER A 36 -6.58 -0.89 3.01
CA SER A 36 -7.21 -0.26 1.83
C SER A 36 -7.50 -1.31 0.74
N ILE A 37 -6.48 -1.77 0.00
CA ILE A 37 -6.58 -2.86 -0.98
C ILE A 37 -6.76 -4.19 -0.25
N GLY A 38 -7.61 -5.07 -0.79
CA GLY A 38 -7.93 -6.39 -0.21
C GLY A 38 -9.20 -6.38 0.64
N ARG A 39 -9.83 -5.22 0.83
CA ARG A 39 -11.17 -5.11 1.43
C ARG A 39 -12.29 -5.28 0.41
N ARG A 40 -13.52 -5.49 0.87
CA ARG A 40 -14.70 -5.68 0.01
C ARG A 40 -14.91 -4.54 -1.00
N GLU A 41 -14.56 -3.33 -0.61
CA GLU A 41 -14.67 -2.12 -1.42
C GLU A 41 -13.62 -2.04 -2.53
N LEU A 42 -12.48 -2.74 -2.39
CA LEU A 42 -11.38 -2.75 -3.36
C LEU A 42 -10.63 -4.10 -3.34
N LYS A 43 -11.35 -5.17 -3.69
CA LYS A 43 -10.80 -6.54 -3.70
C LYS A 43 -9.84 -6.79 -4.85
N ASN A 44 -10.15 -6.22 -6.02
CA ASN A 44 -9.47 -6.52 -7.27
C ASN A 44 -8.75 -5.26 -7.74
N LEU A 45 -7.43 -5.22 -7.53
CA LEU A 45 -6.57 -4.19 -8.09
C LEU A 45 -5.27 -4.83 -8.58
N ASP A 46 -5.38 -5.73 -9.56
CA ASP A 46 -4.26 -6.43 -10.19
C ASP A 46 -3.16 -5.43 -10.62
N PRO A 47 -1.88 -5.63 -10.26
CA PRO A 47 -1.26 -6.79 -9.58
C PRO A 47 -1.20 -6.73 -8.04
N PHE A 48 -1.88 -5.78 -7.42
CA PHE A 48 -1.86 -5.57 -5.97
C PHE A 48 -2.96 -6.35 -5.27
N LEU A 49 -2.56 -7.20 -4.32
CA LEU A 49 -3.47 -8.04 -3.53
C LEU A 49 -3.92 -7.36 -2.23
N MET A 50 -3.02 -6.63 -1.56
CA MET A 50 -3.25 -6.08 -0.23
C MET A 50 -2.37 -4.86 0.03
N LEU A 51 -2.89 -3.88 0.79
CA LEU A 51 -2.12 -2.75 1.29
C LEU A 51 -2.59 -2.33 2.68
N ASP A 52 -1.68 -2.47 3.63
CA ASP A 52 -1.86 -2.13 5.03
C ASP A 52 -0.93 -0.99 5.46
N GLU A 53 -1.50 0.02 6.10
CA GLU A 53 -0.76 0.98 6.92
C GLU A 53 -0.80 0.52 8.37
N PHE A 54 0.34 0.48 9.06
CA PHE A 54 0.37 0.10 10.46
C PHE A 54 1.41 0.89 11.24
N LYS A 55 1.10 1.11 12.52
CA LYS A 55 2.04 1.59 13.54
C LYS A 55 2.04 0.54 14.64
N VAL A 56 3.19 -0.11 14.84
CA VAL A 56 3.30 -1.21 15.79
C VAL A 56 4.49 -0.97 16.72
N SER A 57 4.28 -1.26 17.99
CA SER A 57 5.30 -1.21 19.05
C SER A 57 5.26 -2.51 19.84
N LYS A 58 6.40 -2.88 20.44
CA LYS A 58 6.48 -4.09 21.28
C LYS A 58 5.50 -3.97 22.47
N PRO A 59 4.84 -5.06 22.89
CA PRO A 59 5.04 -6.45 22.46
C PRO A 59 4.23 -6.87 21.21
N ALA A 60 3.49 -5.95 20.58
CA ALA A 60 2.69 -6.28 19.40
C ALA A 60 3.56 -6.52 18.14
N GLY A 61 3.05 -7.31 17.21
CA GLY A 61 3.76 -7.62 15.97
C GLY A 61 3.10 -8.67 15.09
N PHE A 62 3.86 -9.09 14.09
CA PHE A 62 3.49 -10.15 13.15
C PHE A 62 4.47 -11.30 13.37
N PRO A 63 4.12 -12.32 14.18
CA PRO A 63 4.98 -13.48 14.38
C PRO A 63 5.13 -14.27 13.07
N ASP A 64 6.00 -15.28 13.07
CA ASP A 64 6.26 -16.10 11.89
C ASP A 64 4.96 -16.65 11.28
N HIS A 65 4.76 -16.38 9.99
CA HIS A 65 3.63 -16.85 9.19
C HIS A 65 4.03 -17.05 7.72
N PRO A 66 3.47 -18.06 7.03
CA PRO A 66 3.91 -18.41 5.68
C PRO A 66 3.35 -17.46 4.60
N HIS A 67 4.11 -17.31 3.50
CA HIS A 67 3.71 -16.63 2.26
C HIS A 67 4.09 -17.49 1.05
N ARG A 68 3.24 -17.54 0.00
CA ARG A 68 3.48 -18.31 -1.23
C ARG A 68 2.83 -17.63 -2.44
N GLY A 69 3.58 -17.52 -3.54
CA GLY A 69 3.04 -17.10 -4.85
C GLY A 69 2.83 -15.58 -5.02
N PHE A 70 3.36 -14.75 -4.12
CA PHE A 70 3.37 -13.29 -4.22
C PHE A 70 4.54 -12.70 -3.44
N GLU A 71 4.78 -11.41 -3.64
CA GLU A 71 5.81 -10.65 -2.93
C GLU A 71 5.19 -9.73 -1.88
N THR A 72 5.84 -9.61 -0.73
CA THR A 72 5.49 -8.63 0.31
C THR A 72 6.56 -7.55 0.36
N VAL A 73 6.18 -6.31 0.05
CA VAL A 73 7.07 -5.15 0.16
C VAL A 73 6.71 -4.34 1.39
N ARG A 74 7.66 -4.15 2.29
CA ARG A 74 7.52 -3.30 3.48
C ARG A 74 8.32 -2.01 3.30
N ARG A 75 7.69 -0.86 3.53
CA ARG A 75 8.35 0.45 3.53
C ARG A 75 8.06 1.18 4.84
N ASN A 76 9.13 1.65 5.49
CA ASN A 76 8.98 2.52 6.65
C ASN A 76 8.63 3.93 6.20
N VAL A 77 7.66 4.54 6.88
CA VAL A 77 7.23 5.91 6.62
C VAL A 77 7.42 6.72 7.88
N THR A 78 8.19 7.81 7.79
CA THR A 78 8.25 8.82 8.83
C THR A 78 7.08 9.77 8.62
N ALA A 79 6.15 9.80 9.55
CA ALA A 79 5.17 10.88 9.59
C ALA A 79 5.85 12.10 10.23
N HIS A 80 6.22 13.10 9.42
CA HIS A 80 6.42 14.44 9.97
C HIS A 80 5.05 15.03 10.23
N LEU A 81 4.68 15.10 11.51
CA LEU A 81 3.53 15.86 11.96
C LEU A 81 3.92 17.35 11.87
N THR A 82 3.31 18.08 10.94
CA THR A 82 3.26 19.55 10.96
C THR A 82 2.03 20.01 11.72
#